data_AF-A0A7V5V4S2-F1
#
_entry.id   AF-A0A7V5V4S2-F1
#
_cell.length_a   1.000
_cell.length_b   1.000
_cell.length_c   1.000
_cell.angle_alpha   90.00
_cell.angle_beta   90.00
_cell.angle_gamma   90.00
#
_symmetry.space_group_name_H-M   'P 1'
#
loop_
_entity.id
_entity.type
_entity.pdbx_description
1 polymer ?
#
loop_
_entity_poly.entity_id
_entity_poly.type
_entity_poly.pdbx_seq_one_letter_code
_entity_poly.pdbx_strand_id
1 'polypeptide(L)'
;MVKKFSMLALAGLIALPAMASASAGKTPQDLTSRIDQLSRELDALKAQLAKQNETITEYGDTVDDMSDMLDEKSESWDLAARFKFYGDFRARMDSYHADTLFSAGTPLRMTGINPATGMPTYAGVSQGDQNNDTLFTNRFRLNMRVKATENVEFKGRLAMYKAWGMQTTPKGLGNGYPIFDGSVTRQPSDSALYVDRAFVNWNNIGGMPIWFSIGRRPTTDGPPAQLRMGSDSRMATPIAYMDYPFDGISLGYAYAWGNDMLGTGRIRFCYGRGFEDGLQFDNEANKLNDTDFAGFSWDVMKSGHRFMNIQVFEVFNLFNYPNFQSD
;
A
#
# COMPACT_ATOMS: atom_id res chain seq x y z
N MET A 1 10.58 25.90 31.36
CA MET A 1 9.30 26.16 30.66
C MET A 1 9.61 26.19 29.16
N VAL A 2 9.30 25.10 28.47
CA VAL A 2 9.72 24.81 27.09
C VAL A 2 8.80 25.52 26.10
N LYS A 3 9.36 26.25 25.13
CA LYS A 3 8.63 26.76 23.96
C LYS A 3 9.29 26.27 22.68
N LYS A 4 8.51 25.44 21.97
CA LYS A 4 8.36 25.27 20.51
C LYS A 4 9.49 25.79 19.61
N PHE A 5 10.16 24.85 18.92
CA PHE A 5 10.73 25.10 17.59
C PHE A 5 9.91 24.34 16.55
N SER A 6 9.26 25.13 15.70
CA SER A 6 8.44 24.72 14.56
C SER A 6 9.31 24.40 13.36
N MET A 7 8.89 23.37 12.61
CA MET A 7 8.81 23.32 11.14
C MET A 7 9.64 24.38 10.37
N LEU A 8 10.84 24.01 9.91
CA LEU A 8 11.53 24.68 8.80
C LEU A 8 12.74 23.84 8.36
N ALA A 9 12.52 22.85 7.50
CA ALA A 9 13.50 22.34 6.54
C ALA A 9 12.85 21.35 5.56
N LEU A 10 11.63 21.65 5.11
CA LEU A 10 11.14 21.21 3.81
C LEU A 10 11.31 22.41 2.86
N ALA A 11 12.55 22.67 2.46
CA ALA A 11 12.89 23.61 1.39
C ALA A 11 14.32 23.30 0.94
N GLY A 12 14.43 22.67 -0.22
CA GLY A 12 15.72 22.52 -0.88
C GLY A 12 16.33 23.89 -1.15
N LEU A 13 17.62 24.02 -0.83
CA LEU A 13 18.57 24.88 -1.51
C LEU A 13 19.95 24.62 -0.90
N ILE A 14 20.97 24.69 -1.74
CA ILE A 14 22.40 24.62 -1.42
C ILE A 14 22.99 23.19 -1.44
N ALA A 15 22.93 22.59 -2.64
CA ALA A 15 24.10 21.90 -3.15
C ALA A 15 24.98 22.93 -3.91
N LEU A 16 26.30 22.81 -3.69
CA LEU A 16 27.46 23.46 -4.32
C LEU A 16 28.09 24.69 -3.64
N PRO A 17 29.41 24.65 -3.37
CA PRO A 17 30.20 25.77 -2.90
C PRO A 17 30.71 26.61 -4.07
N ALA A 18 30.44 27.91 -4.07
CA ALA A 18 31.12 28.87 -4.93
C ALA A 18 32.05 29.73 -4.07
N MET A 19 33.34 29.44 -4.17
CA MET A 19 34.43 30.31 -3.73
C MET A 19 34.53 31.51 -4.66
N ALA A 20 34.45 32.74 -4.13
CA ALA A 20 35.08 33.93 -4.71
C ALA A 20 35.22 35.04 -3.63
N SER A 21 36.39 35.68 -3.66
CA SER A 21 37.01 36.68 -2.77
C SER A 21 36.29 38.06 -2.77
N ALA A 22 36.60 39.11 -1.98
CA ALA A 22 37.82 39.57 -1.30
C ALA A 22 37.57 40.75 -0.31
N SER A 23 38.64 41.09 0.45
CA SER A 23 38.91 42.33 1.23
C SER A 23 38.19 42.47 2.59
N ALA A 24 38.78 42.93 3.69
CA ALA A 24 40.08 43.52 3.96
C ALA A 24 40.49 43.28 5.42
N GLY A 25 41.81 43.17 5.65
CA GLY A 25 42.53 43.44 6.91
C GLY A 25 42.02 42.80 8.20
N LYS A 26 42.52 41.61 8.56
CA LYS A 26 42.41 41.08 9.93
C LYS A 26 43.72 40.45 10.38
N THR A 27 44.18 40.89 11.55
CA THR A 27 45.40 40.49 12.24
C THR A 27 45.40 38.99 12.59
N PRO A 28 46.57 38.34 12.79
CA PRO A 28 46.67 36.90 13.06
C PRO A 28 45.84 36.41 14.26
N GLN A 29 45.57 37.28 15.23
CA GLN A 29 44.73 36.97 16.41
C GLN A 29 43.25 36.71 16.08
N ASP A 30 42.72 37.34 15.02
CA ASP A 30 41.32 37.19 14.62
C ASP A 30 41.08 35.93 13.76
N LEU A 31 42.17 35.35 13.23
CA LEU A 31 42.15 34.05 12.57
C LEU A 31 42.21 32.92 13.59
N THR A 32 43.04 33.04 14.63
CA THR A 32 43.09 32.06 15.72
C THR A 32 41.78 31.97 16.49
N SER A 33 41.11 33.10 16.75
CA SER A 33 39.80 33.11 17.40
C SER A 33 38.72 32.43 16.55
N ARG A 34 38.75 32.62 15.22
CA ARG A 34 37.86 31.94 14.27
C ARG A 34 38.16 30.46 14.13
N ILE A 35 39.44 30.06 14.16
CA ILE A 35 39.83 28.65 14.16
C ILE A 35 39.35 27.96 15.44
N ASP A 36 39.49 28.60 16.60
CA ASP A 36 38.98 28.07 17.87
C ASP A 36 37.46 28.00 17.90
N GLN A 37 36.77 28.99 17.31
CA GLN A 37 35.32 28.98 17.19
C GLN A 37 34.84 27.88 16.23
N LEU A 38 35.50 27.74 15.07
CA LEU A 38 35.22 26.67 14.10
C LEU A 38 35.54 25.28 14.66
N SER A 39 36.57 25.13 15.49
CA SER A 39 36.89 23.87 16.17
C SER A 39 35.79 23.51 17.17
N ARG A 40 35.29 24.47 17.95
CA ARG A 40 34.17 24.26 18.87
C ARG A 40 32.87 23.96 18.15
N GLU A 41 32.61 24.63 17.03
CA GLU A 41 31.46 24.34 16.17
C GLU A 41 31.60 22.94 15.57
N LEU A 42 32.78 22.51 15.12
CA LEU A 42 33.06 21.16 14.65
C LEU A 42 32.88 20.10 15.74
N ASP A 43 33.32 20.36 16.96
CA ASP A 43 33.15 19.44 18.09
C ASP A 43 31.70 19.37 18.55
N ALA A 44 30.98 20.50 18.54
CA ALA A 44 29.54 20.53 18.78
C ALA A 44 28.77 19.80 17.68
N LEU A 45 29.18 19.95 16.41
CA LEU A 45 28.58 19.25 15.27
C LEU A 45 28.88 17.76 15.32
N LYS A 46 30.11 17.35 15.68
CA LYS A 46 30.48 15.95 15.90
C LYS A 46 29.73 15.34 17.08
N ALA A 47 29.55 16.08 18.18
CA ALA A 47 28.76 15.63 19.32
C ALA A 47 27.27 15.51 18.94
N GLN A 48 26.75 16.45 18.14
CA GLN A 48 25.39 16.39 17.63
C GLN A 48 25.21 15.22 16.65
N LEU A 49 26.19 14.94 15.77
CA LEU A 49 26.23 13.79 14.88
C LEU A 49 26.41 12.47 15.63
N ALA A 50 27.17 12.43 16.73
CA ALA A 50 27.30 11.24 17.57
C ALA A 50 26.00 10.93 18.30
N LYS A 51 25.34 11.96 18.84
CA LYS A 51 24.01 11.83 19.47
C LYS A 51 22.95 11.43 18.43
N GLN A 52 23.04 12.00 17.23
CA GLN A 52 22.20 11.65 16.10
C GLN A 52 22.51 10.22 15.63
N ASN A 53 23.76 9.75 15.68
CA ASN A 53 24.15 8.37 15.36
C ASN A 53 23.66 7.36 16.40
N GLU A 54 23.73 7.65 17.70
CA GLU A 54 23.14 6.79 18.74
C GLU A 54 21.62 6.71 18.60
N THR A 55 20.97 7.86 18.35
CA THR A 55 19.54 7.92 18.01
C THR A 55 19.27 7.16 16.70
N ILE A 56 20.12 7.29 15.68
CA ILE A 56 19.99 6.58 14.40
C ILE A 56 20.20 5.07 14.57
N THR A 57 21.07 4.62 15.48
CA THR A 57 21.34 3.20 15.73
C THR A 57 20.16 2.55 16.47
N GLU A 58 19.62 3.24 17.47
CA GLU A 58 18.38 2.86 18.15
C GLU A 58 17.21 2.82 17.14
N TYR A 59 17.14 3.78 16.21
CA TYR A 59 16.06 3.87 15.21
C TYR A 59 16.26 2.94 14.01
N GLY A 60 17.50 2.55 13.68
CA GLY A 60 17.84 1.58 12.65
C GLY A 60 17.44 0.16 13.07
N ASP A 61 17.68 -0.18 14.34
CA ASP A 61 17.09 -1.36 14.97
C ASP A 61 15.56 -1.23 15.06
N THR A 62 15.03 -0.02 15.31
CA THR A 62 13.58 0.22 15.28
C THR A 62 12.99 0.14 13.86
N VAL A 63 13.76 0.30 12.77
CA VAL A 63 13.23 0.17 11.39
C VAL A 63 13.26 -1.26 10.92
N ASP A 64 14.26 -2.05 11.33
CA ASP A 64 14.19 -3.50 11.23
C ASP A 64 13.01 -3.99 12.08
N ASP A 65 12.85 -3.52 13.33
CA ASP A 65 11.73 -3.87 14.22
C ASP A 65 10.36 -3.23 13.80
N MET A 66 10.33 -2.16 13.01
CA MET A 66 9.11 -1.56 12.44
C MET A 66 8.76 -2.17 11.08
N SER A 67 9.73 -2.75 10.39
CA SER A 67 9.51 -3.84 9.44
C SER A 67 8.95 -5.07 10.19
N ASP A 68 9.35 -5.28 11.45
CA ASP A 68 8.88 -6.35 12.35
C ASP A 68 7.56 -6.06 13.08
N MET A 69 6.84 -5.01 12.65
CA MET A 69 5.37 -4.97 12.78
C MET A 69 4.67 -6.03 11.92
N LEU A 70 5.45 -6.79 11.16
CA LEU A 70 5.16 -8.11 10.59
C LEU A 70 6.08 -9.13 11.28
N ASP A 71 5.61 -9.54 12.45
CA ASP A 71 5.90 -10.73 13.23
C ASP A 71 7.37 -10.98 13.60
N GLU A 72 7.60 -10.85 14.92
CA GLU A 72 8.53 -11.58 15.77
C GLU A 72 9.79 -12.07 15.07
N LYS A 73 10.95 -11.54 15.50
CA LYS A 73 12.22 -12.27 15.46
C LYS A 73 12.01 -13.63 16.14
N SER A 74 11.50 -14.59 15.39
CA SER A 74 11.63 -16.00 15.68
C SER A 74 13.12 -16.25 15.83
N GLU A 75 13.52 -16.90 16.92
CA GLU A 75 14.88 -17.38 17.16
C GLU A 75 15.40 -18.29 16.02
N SER A 76 14.58 -18.59 14.99
CA SER A 76 14.93 -19.31 13.77
C SER A 76 15.65 -18.46 12.70
N TRP A 77 15.93 -17.18 12.92
CA TRP A 77 16.67 -16.33 11.95
C TRP A 77 18.19 -16.60 12.03
N ASP A 78 18.61 -17.79 11.60
CA ASP A 78 20.01 -18.05 11.28
C ASP A 78 20.31 -17.57 9.86
N LEU A 79 21.51 -17.03 9.62
CA LEU A 79 22.00 -16.58 8.30
C LEU A 79 21.92 -17.70 7.24
N ALA A 80 21.76 -18.95 7.67
CA ALA A 80 21.49 -20.13 6.85
C ALA A 80 20.09 -20.17 6.21
N ALA A 81 19.06 -19.54 6.80
CA ALA A 81 17.69 -19.56 6.29
C ALA A 81 17.32 -18.24 5.61
N ARG A 82 17.97 -17.94 4.48
CA ARG A 82 17.69 -16.73 3.66
C ARG A 82 16.26 -16.67 3.12
N PHE A 83 15.55 -17.79 3.11
CA PHE A 83 14.19 -17.94 2.60
C PHE A 83 13.25 -18.41 3.71
N LYS A 84 12.11 -17.73 3.85
CA LYS A 84 11.02 -18.15 4.72
C LYS A 84 9.74 -18.30 3.92
N PHE A 85 9.16 -19.49 3.98
CA PHE A 85 7.84 -19.78 3.43
C PHE A 85 6.84 -19.95 4.56
N TYR A 86 5.66 -19.35 4.41
CA TYR A 86 4.55 -19.46 5.35
C TYR A 86 3.25 -19.22 4.60
N GLY A 87 2.10 -19.65 5.10
CA GLY A 87 0.87 -19.59 4.33
C GLY A 87 -0.38 -19.69 5.16
N ASP A 88 -1.51 -19.47 4.50
CA ASP A 88 -2.82 -19.79 5.05
C ASP A 88 -3.66 -20.56 4.04
N PHE A 89 -4.44 -21.49 4.58
CA PHE A 89 -5.51 -22.15 3.87
C PHE A 89 -6.83 -21.82 4.56
N ARG A 90 -7.84 -21.48 3.77
CA ARG A 90 -9.19 -21.21 4.24
C ARG A 90 -10.18 -21.96 3.39
N ALA A 91 -10.94 -22.85 4.01
CA ALA A 91 -12.19 -23.37 3.48
C ALA A 91 -13.35 -22.60 4.10
N ARG A 92 -14.34 -22.23 3.31
CA ARG A 92 -15.54 -21.50 3.76
C ARG A 92 -16.77 -22.16 3.15
N MET A 93 -17.82 -22.30 3.96
CA MET A 93 -19.17 -22.67 3.54
C MET A 93 -20.08 -21.47 3.82
N ASP A 94 -20.76 -20.99 2.80
CA ASP A 94 -21.69 -19.88 2.85
C ASP A 94 -23.07 -20.29 2.32
N SER A 95 -24.10 -19.52 2.67
CA SER A 95 -25.39 -19.54 1.99
C SER A 95 -25.79 -18.10 1.67
N TYR A 96 -26.56 -17.90 0.60
CA TYR A 96 -26.99 -16.58 0.16
C TYR A 96 -28.47 -16.61 -0.21
N HIS A 97 -29.23 -15.70 0.38
CA HIS A 97 -30.66 -15.53 0.10
C HIS A 97 -30.94 -14.04 0.04
N ALA A 98 -31.49 -13.57 -1.08
CA ALA A 98 -31.91 -12.19 -1.26
C ALA A 98 -33.25 -12.16 -1.97
N ASP A 99 -34.27 -11.72 -1.22
CA ASP A 99 -35.61 -11.51 -1.75
C ASP A 99 -35.69 -10.15 -2.43
N THR A 100 -36.29 -10.14 -3.61
CA THR A 100 -36.52 -8.94 -4.40
C THR A 100 -37.94 -8.45 -4.23
N LEU A 101 -38.13 -7.12 -4.25
CA LEU A 101 -39.46 -6.51 -4.12
C LEU A 101 -40.40 -6.84 -5.29
N PHE A 102 -39.84 -7.26 -6.43
CA PHE A 102 -40.57 -7.51 -7.65
C PHE A 102 -40.26 -8.92 -8.18
N SER A 103 -41.28 -9.71 -8.48
CA SER A 103 -41.11 -11.03 -9.08
C SER A 103 -40.31 -10.96 -10.39
N ALA A 104 -39.61 -12.04 -10.71
CA ALA A 104 -38.85 -12.16 -11.96
C ALA A 104 -39.71 -11.78 -13.18
N GLY A 105 -39.15 -10.98 -14.08
CA GLY A 105 -39.84 -10.50 -15.28
C GLY A 105 -40.66 -9.22 -15.10
N THR A 106 -40.81 -8.71 -13.86
CA THR A 106 -41.50 -7.42 -13.63
C THR A 106 -40.69 -6.28 -14.26
N PRO A 107 -41.29 -5.46 -15.14
CA PRO A 107 -40.62 -4.28 -15.70
C PRO A 107 -40.34 -3.23 -14.62
N LEU A 108 -39.10 -2.76 -14.50
CA LEU A 108 -38.67 -1.91 -13.36
C LEU A 108 -38.76 -0.41 -13.63
N ARG A 109 -38.48 0.03 -14.87
CA ARG A 109 -38.48 1.46 -15.21
C ARG A 109 -38.99 1.68 -16.63
N MET A 110 -40.12 2.37 -16.79
CA MET A 110 -40.56 2.81 -18.10
C MET A 110 -39.58 3.87 -18.64
N THR A 111 -39.07 3.67 -19.85
CA THR A 111 -38.12 4.58 -20.52
C THR A 111 -38.72 5.34 -21.67
N GLY A 112 -39.92 4.96 -22.12
CA GLY A 112 -40.61 5.66 -23.20
C GLY A 112 -41.83 4.90 -23.71
N ILE A 113 -42.30 5.31 -24.89
CA ILE A 113 -43.35 4.64 -25.65
C ILE A 113 -42.79 4.38 -27.05
N ASN A 114 -42.90 3.14 -27.53
CA ASN A 114 -42.44 2.77 -28.86
C ASN A 114 -43.32 3.49 -29.92
N PRO A 115 -42.75 4.38 -30.76
CA PRO A 115 -43.52 5.18 -31.70
C PRO A 115 -44.18 4.37 -32.82
N ALA A 116 -43.73 3.14 -33.09
CA ALA A 116 -44.31 2.26 -34.11
C ALA A 116 -45.49 1.44 -33.60
N THR A 117 -45.52 1.10 -32.30
CA THR A 117 -46.54 0.20 -31.73
C THR A 117 -47.44 0.89 -30.69
N GLY A 118 -47.08 2.09 -30.23
CA GLY A 118 -47.80 2.81 -29.17
C GLY A 118 -47.68 2.17 -27.78
N MET A 119 -46.85 1.14 -27.62
CA MET A 119 -46.70 0.39 -26.36
C MET A 119 -45.57 0.97 -25.50
N PRO A 120 -45.69 0.95 -24.16
CA PRO A 120 -44.61 1.37 -23.25
C PRO A 120 -43.32 0.54 -23.45
N THR A 121 -42.16 1.21 -23.44
CA THR A 121 -40.84 0.57 -23.39
C THR A 121 -40.27 0.64 -21.98
N TYR A 122 -39.69 -0.45 -21.51
CA TYR A 122 -39.11 -0.56 -20.16
C TYR A 122 -37.62 -0.85 -20.23
N ALA A 123 -36.82 -0.23 -19.35
CA ALA A 123 -35.44 -0.59 -19.11
C ALA A 123 -35.34 -1.58 -17.95
N GLY A 124 -34.77 -2.73 -18.25
CA GLY A 124 -34.54 -3.81 -17.29
C GLY A 124 -35.83 -4.52 -16.87
N VAL A 125 -35.67 -5.78 -16.50
CA VAL A 125 -36.68 -6.58 -15.81
C VAL A 125 -36.09 -7.05 -14.49
N SER A 126 -36.94 -7.18 -13.46
CA SER A 126 -36.53 -7.82 -12.22
C SER A 126 -35.98 -9.21 -12.53
N GLN A 127 -34.83 -9.54 -11.94
CA GLN A 127 -34.26 -10.89 -12.01
C GLN A 127 -34.93 -11.85 -11.01
N GLY A 128 -35.85 -11.33 -10.16
CA GLY A 128 -36.41 -12.07 -9.05
C GLY A 128 -35.37 -12.37 -7.97
N ASP A 129 -35.76 -13.23 -7.05
CA ASP A 129 -34.98 -13.59 -5.86
C ASP A 129 -33.67 -14.31 -6.24
N GLN A 130 -32.65 -14.16 -5.41
CA GLN A 130 -31.33 -14.76 -5.61
C GLN A 130 -31.00 -15.70 -4.45
N ASN A 131 -30.74 -16.97 -4.78
CA ASN A 131 -30.65 -18.05 -3.80
C ASN A 131 -29.42 -18.92 -4.09
N ASN A 132 -28.69 -19.29 -3.05
CA ASN A 132 -27.68 -20.33 -3.06
C ASN A 132 -27.63 -21.02 -1.70
N ASP A 133 -28.12 -22.26 -1.64
CA ASP A 133 -28.23 -23.03 -0.40
C ASP A 133 -26.85 -23.32 0.21
N THR A 134 -25.85 -23.62 -0.64
CA THR A 134 -24.50 -23.96 -0.22
C THR A 134 -23.46 -23.49 -1.22
N LEU A 135 -22.57 -22.62 -0.77
CA LEU A 135 -21.39 -22.18 -1.49
C LEU A 135 -20.14 -22.59 -0.73
N PHE A 136 -19.38 -23.52 -1.29
CA PHE A 136 -18.07 -23.89 -0.77
C PHE A 136 -16.95 -23.17 -1.53
N THR A 137 -16.06 -22.50 -0.81
CA THR A 137 -14.89 -21.83 -1.40
C THR A 137 -13.60 -22.18 -0.66
N ASN A 138 -12.51 -22.29 -1.41
CA ASN A 138 -11.16 -22.50 -0.88
C ASN A 138 -10.26 -21.35 -1.31
N ARG A 139 -9.56 -20.77 -0.34
CA ARG A 139 -8.45 -19.84 -0.57
C ARG A 139 -7.17 -20.44 -0.03
N PHE A 140 -6.15 -20.46 -0.88
CA PHE A 140 -4.80 -20.85 -0.51
C PHE A 140 -3.88 -19.67 -0.75
N ARG A 141 -3.03 -19.33 0.23
CA ARG A 141 -1.99 -18.30 0.08
C ARG A 141 -0.66 -18.85 0.55
N LEU A 142 0.36 -18.74 -0.29
CA LEU A 142 1.74 -19.06 0.02
C LEU A 142 2.57 -17.78 -0.02
N ASN A 143 3.08 -17.39 1.12
CA ASN A 143 3.94 -16.22 1.30
C ASN A 143 5.42 -16.64 1.28
N MET A 144 6.25 -15.74 0.80
CA MET A 144 7.70 -15.85 0.77
C MET A 144 8.33 -14.56 1.30
N ARG A 145 9.29 -14.68 2.21
CA ARG A 145 10.16 -13.58 2.65
C ARG A 145 11.61 -13.99 2.43
N VAL A 146 12.39 -13.11 1.82
CA VAL A 146 13.81 -13.35 1.53
C VAL A 146 14.63 -12.16 1.98
N LYS A 147 15.59 -12.35 2.89
CA LYS A 147 16.55 -11.29 3.25
C LYS A 147 17.75 -11.40 2.32
N ALA A 148 17.79 -10.54 1.29
CA ALA A 148 18.84 -10.56 0.28
C ALA A 148 20.15 -9.97 0.82
N THR A 149 20.05 -8.89 1.58
CA THR A 149 21.14 -8.28 2.37
C THR A 149 20.59 -7.80 3.71
N GLU A 150 21.43 -7.23 4.57
CA GLU A 150 21.01 -6.65 5.85
C GLU A 150 19.86 -5.64 5.70
N ASN A 151 19.91 -4.83 4.63
CA ASN A 151 18.98 -3.74 4.38
C ASN A 151 18.04 -3.98 3.19
N VAL A 152 18.14 -5.12 2.51
CA VAL A 152 17.31 -5.43 1.34
C VAL A 152 16.57 -6.74 1.56
N GLU A 153 15.23 -6.67 1.48
CA GLU A 153 14.37 -7.85 1.56
C GLU A 153 13.40 -7.91 0.37
N PHE A 154 13.07 -9.13 -0.05
CA PHE A 154 11.99 -9.42 -0.98
C PHE A 154 10.82 -10.04 -0.24
N LYS A 155 9.60 -9.61 -0.58
CA LYS A 155 8.35 -10.15 -0.05
C LYS A 155 7.44 -10.53 -1.22
N GLY A 156 7.02 -11.79 -1.23
CA GLY A 156 6.16 -12.38 -2.24
C GLY A 156 4.95 -13.08 -1.63
N ARG A 157 3.86 -13.17 -2.39
CA ARG A 157 2.70 -13.99 -2.06
C ARG A 157 2.06 -14.53 -3.32
N LEU A 158 1.88 -15.84 -3.39
CA LEU A 158 1.02 -16.51 -4.35
C LEU A 158 -0.33 -16.78 -3.71
N ALA A 159 -1.42 -16.63 -4.47
CA ALA A 159 -2.77 -16.87 -4.00
C ALA A 159 -3.63 -17.57 -5.06
N MET A 160 -4.44 -18.53 -4.61
CA MET A 160 -5.51 -19.17 -5.37
C MET A 160 -6.82 -18.99 -4.59
N TYR A 161 -7.90 -18.61 -5.26
CA TYR A 161 -9.22 -18.52 -4.64
C TYR A 161 -10.31 -19.05 -5.57
N LYS A 162 -11.04 -20.08 -5.12
CA LYS A 162 -11.89 -20.91 -5.99
C LYS A 162 -13.15 -21.39 -5.28
N ALA A 163 -14.23 -21.58 -6.04
CA ALA A 163 -15.39 -22.38 -5.62
C ALA A 163 -15.20 -23.89 -5.87
N TRP A 164 -15.73 -24.73 -4.99
CA TRP A 164 -15.59 -26.19 -5.12
C TRP A 164 -16.24 -26.70 -6.41
N GLY A 165 -15.59 -27.67 -7.07
CA GLY A 165 -16.14 -28.32 -8.27
C GLY A 165 -16.17 -27.46 -9.55
N MET A 166 -15.68 -26.22 -9.51
CA MET A 166 -15.72 -25.32 -10.67
C MET A 166 -14.34 -25.02 -11.25
N GLN A 167 -14.25 -24.89 -12.58
CA GLN A 167 -13.02 -24.47 -13.25
C GLN A 167 -12.91 -22.94 -13.38
N THR A 168 -14.01 -22.21 -13.18
CA THR A 168 -14.11 -20.76 -13.29
C THR A 168 -15.05 -20.22 -12.22
N THR A 169 -15.16 -18.89 -12.12
CA THR A 169 -16.11 -18.22 -11.23
C THR A 169 -17.55 -18.72 -11.45
N PRO A 170 -18.26 -19.17 -10.39
CA PRO A 170 -19.66 -19.54 -10.51
C PRO A 170 -20.53 -18.39 -11.02
N LYS A 171 -21.53 -18.70 -11.84
CA LYS A 171 -22.50 -17.70 -12.30
C LYS A 171 -23.15 -17.00 -11.12
N GLY A 172 -23.17 -15.66 -11.11
CA GLY A 172 -23.75 -14.87 -10.01
C GLY A 172 -22.78 -14.56 -8.87
N LEU A 173 -21.64 -15.25 -8.78
CA LEU A 173 -20.61 -15.05 -7.76
C LEU A 173 -19.49 -14.14 -8.27
N GLY A 174 -19.85 -12.88 -8.60
CA GLY A 174 -18.90 -11.91 -9.17
C GLY A 174 -19.49 -10.98 -10.23
N ASN A 175 -20.81 -11.04 -10.48
CA ASN A 175 -21.49 -10.33 -11.57
C ASN A 175 -21.54 -8.77 -11.46
N GLY A 176 -20.79 -8.15 -10.56
CA GLY A 176 -20.78 -6.69 -10.40
C GLY A 176 -19.74 -5.98 -11.27
N TYR A 177 -18.52 -6.52 -11.30
CA TYR A 177 -17.36 -6.02 -12.07
C TYR A 177 -16.56 -7.21 -12.57
N PRO A 178 -15.95 -7.14 -13.77
CA PRO A 178 -15.06 -8.19 -14.22
C PRO A 178 -13.89 -8.33 -13.26
N ILE A 179 -13.31 -9.52 -13.19
CA ILE A 179 -12.06 -9.71 -12.47
C ILE A 179 -10.95 -8.97 -13.24
N PHE A 180 -10.19 -8.14 -12.53
CA PHE A 180 -9.08 -7.37 -13.07
C PHE A 180 -7.90 -7.41 -12.11
N ASP A 181 -6.78 -6.79 -12.49
CA ASP A 181 -5.49 -6.93 -11.83
C ASP A 181 -5.58 -6.91 -10.29
N GLY A 182 -6.20 -5.90 -9.69
CA GLY A 182 -6.23 -5.79 -8.24
C GLY A 182 -7.24 -6.68 -7.51
N SER A 183 -8.17 -7.33 -8.23
CA SER A 183 -9.21 -8.18 -7.63
C SER A 183 -9.00 -9.68 -7.86
N VAL A 184 -8.05 -10.08 -8.73
CA VAL A 184 -7.84 -11.48 -9.18
C VAL A 184 -7.65 -12.51 -8.07
N THR A 185 -7.03 -12.14 -6.95
CA THR A 185 -6.79 -13.01 -5.78
C THR A 185 -7.85 -12.86 -4.68
N ARG A 186 -8.84 -11.99 -4.89
CA ARG A 186 -9.78 -11.51 -3.86
C ARG A 186 -11.22 -11.99 -4.05
N GLN A 187 -11.53 -12.53 -5.23
CA GLN A 187 -12.82 -13.12 -5.54
C GLN A 187 -12.65 -14.55 -6.05
N PRO A 188 -13.64 -15.44 -5.88
CA PRO A 188 -13.58 -16.79 -6.44
C PRO A 188 -13.40 -16.74 -7.97
N SER A 189 -12.35 -17.38 -8.46
CA SER A 189 -12.04 -17.54 -9.88
C SER A 189 -11.82 -19.02 -10.19
N ASP A 190 -10.62 -19.36 -10.65
CA ASP A 190 -10.21 -20.69 -11.09
C ASP A 190 -9.19 -21.33 -10.13
N SER A 191 -8.58 -22.42 -10.57
CA SER A 191 -7.55 -23.14 -9.79
C SER A 191 -6.15 -22.56 -9.98
N ALA A 192 -5.99 -21.41 -10.63
CA ALA A 192 -4.68 -20.84 -10.91
C ALA A 192 -4.06 -20.18 -9.66
N LEU A 193 -2.74 -20.18 -9.62
CA LEU A 193 -1.95 -19.43 -8.63
C LEU A 193 -1.55 -18.10 -9.25
N TYR A 194 -2.03 -17.02 -8.64
CA TYR A 194 -1.70 -15.65 -9.04
C TYR A 194 -0.72 -15.03 -8.07
N VAL A 195 0.10 -14.11 -8.56
CA VAL A 195 0.98 -13.29 -7.73
C VAL A 195 0.14 -12.18 -7.08
N ASP A 196 -0.17 -12.32 -5.78
CA ASP A 196 -0.86 -11.28 -4.99
C ASP A 196 0.09 -10.14 -4.64
N ARG A 197 1.36 -10.47 -4.35
CA ARG A 197 2.40 -9.54 -3.91
C ARG A 197 3.75 -9.99 -4.44
N ALA A 198 4.57 -9.03 -4.89
CA ALA A 198 5.96 -9.27 -5.27
C ALA A 198 6.70 -7.94 -5.27
N PHE A 199 7.42 -7.64 -4.20
CA PHE A 199 8.09 -6.35 -4.06
C PHE A 199 9.39 -6.48 -3.26
N VAL A 200 10.28 -5.53 -3.52
CA VAL A 200 11.55 -5.38 -2.80
C VAL A 200 11.43 -4.18 -1.86
N ASN A 201 11.99 -4.31 -0.66
CA ASN A 201 12.22 -3.20 0.26
C ASN A 201 13.72 -2.97 0.39
N TRP A 202 14.14 -1.72 0.27
CA TRP A 202 15.45 -1.24 0.67
C TRP A 202 15.27 -0.32 1.88
N ASN A 203 15.65 -0.82 3.06
CA ASN A 203 15.51 -0.16 4.35
C ASN A 203 16.81 0.54 4.75
N ASN A 204 16.75 1.36 5.80
CA ASN A 204 17.90 1.99 6.44
C ASN A 204 18.81 2.77 5.47
N ILE A 205 18.20 3.51 4.54
CA ILE A 205 18.94 4.21 3.47
C ILE A 205 19.80 5.31 4.11
N GLY A 206 21.12 5.21 3.92
CA GLY A 206 22.08 6.14 4.53
C GLY A 206 22.13 6.04 6.05
N GLY A 207 21.77 4.89 6.62
CA GLY A 207 21.63 4.69 8.07
C GLY A 207 20.35 5.32 8.65
N MET A 208 19.63 6.14 7.90
CA MET A 208 18.42 6.79 8.39
C MET A 208 17.22 5.84 8.37
N PRO A 209 16.16 6.09 9.17
CA PRO A 209 14.92 5.31 9.17
C PRO A 209 14.04 5.59 7.94
N ILE A 210 14.66 5.60 6.76
CA ILE A 210 14.07 5.80 5.44
C ILE A 210 14.07 4.45 4.73
N TRP A 211 12.95 4.13 4.08
CA TRP A 211 12.87 2.97 3.20
C TRP A 211 12.31 3.34 1.83
N PHE A 212 12.84 2.69 0.81
CA PHE A 212 12.30 2.67 -0.54
C PHE A 212 11.78 1.28 -0.86
N SER A 213 10.72 1.18 -1.65
CA SER A 213 10.21 -0.12 -2.06
C SER A 213 9.46 -0.06 -3.38
N ILE A 214 9.61 -1.09 -4.19
CA ILE A 214 9.13 -1.18 -5.57
C ILE A 214 8.58 -2.58 -5.89
N GLY A 215 7.53 -2.62 -6.72
CA GLY A 215 6.92 -3.84 -7.24
C GLY A 215 5.42 -3.87 -7.00
N ARG A 216 4.85 -5.09 -6.98
CA ARG A 216 3.44 -5.34 -6.67
C ARG A 216 3.20 -5.29 -5.16
N ARG A 217 2.72 -4.14 -4.69
CA ARG A 217 2.70 -3.76 -3.28
C ARG A 217 1.46 -4.23 -2.51
N PRO A 218 1.61 -4.50 -1.20
CA PRO A 218 0.50 -4.83 -0.31
C PRO A 218 -0.12 -3.56 0.27
N THR A 219 -1.07 -2.96 -0.43
CA THR A 219 -2.01 -1.99 0.16
C THR A 219 -3.31 -2.64 0.59
N THR A 220 -3.28 -3.96 0.75
CA THR A 220 -4.47 -4.74 0.99
C THR A 220 -4.48 -5.53 2.28
N ASP A 221 -5.68 -5.79 2.78
CA ASP A 221 -5.91 -6.54 4.02
C ASP A 221 -5.41 -5.83 5.31
N GLY A 222 -5.31 -4.50 5.32
CA GLY A 222 -5.00 -3.74 6.54
C GLY A 222 -6.23 -3.44 7.41
N PRO A 223 -6.10 -2.61 8.47
CA PRO A 223 -7.16 -2.44 9.46
C PRO A 223 -8.51 -1.99 8.89
N PRO A 224 -9.63 -2.63 9.30
CA PRO A 224 -9.76 -3.77 10.23
C PRO A 224 -9.68 -5.18 9.58
N ALA A 225 -9.36 -5.31 8.29
CA ALA A 225 -9.42 -6.59 7.57
C ALA A 225 -8.54 -7.69 8.17
N GLN A 226 -7.40 -7.37 8.81
CA GLN A 226 -6.60 -8.38 9.50
C GLN A 226 -7.38 -9.10 10.61
N LEU A 227 -8.30 -8.40 11.30
CA LEU A 227 -9.15 -8.99 12.34
C LEU A 227 -10.10 -10.02 11.74
N ARG A 228 -10.75 -9.67 10.61
CA ARG A 228 -11.58 -10.61 9.83
C ARG A 228 -10.77 -11.81 9.34
N MET A 229 -9.46 -11.65 9.15
CA MET A 229 -8.59 -12.72 8.68
C MET A 229 -7.92 -13.52 9.79
N GLY A 230 -8.14 -13.17 11.07
CA GLY A 230 -7.50 -13.83 12.20
C GLY A 230 -5.99 -13.65 12.22
N SER A 231 -5.50 -12.50 11.75
CA SER A 231 -4.08 -12.17 11.76
C SER A 231 -3.78 -11.21 12.90
N ASP A 232 -2.75 -11.55 13.69
CA ASP A 232 -2.36 -10.81 14.90
C ASP A 232 -1.74 -9.44 14.57
N SER A 233 -1.17 -9.33 13.38
CA SER A 233 -0.51 -8.11 12.89
C SER A 233 -1.24 -7.51 11.69
N ARG A 234 -0.99 -6.20 11.50
CA ARG A 234 -1.54 -5.45 10.37
C ARG A 234 -0.78 -5.81 9.09
N MET A 235 -1.50 -6.24 8.05
CA MET A 235 -0.88 -6.62 6.77
C MET A 235 -0.66 -5.47 5.77
N ALA A 236 -1.37 -4.36 5.90
CA ALA A 236 -1.26 -3.19 4.99
C ALA A 236 -1.86 -1.91 5.61
N THR A 237 -1.92 -0.80 4.86
CA THR A 237 -2.73 0.41 5.20
C THR A 237 -4.16 0.07 5.60
N PRO A 238 -4.82 0.87 6.46
CA PRO A 238 -6.25 0.71 6.73
C PRO A 238 -7.10 0.73 5.46
N ILE A 239 -8.08 -0.16 5.38
CA ILE A 239 -8.91 -0.43 4.18
C ILE A 239 -10.03 0.60 3.94
N ALA A 240 -9.88 1.84 4.42
CA ALA A 240 -10.98 2.82 4.41
C ALA A 240 -11.50 3.14 3.00
N TYR A 241 -10.60 3.24 2.02
CA TYR A 241 -10.98 3.55 0.63
C TYR A 241 -10.06 2.90 -0.43
N MET A 242 -8.78 2.67 -0.12
CA MET A 242 -7.85 2.01 -1.03
C MET A 242 -7.43 0.65 -0.47
N ASP A 243 -8.05 -0.42 -0.99
CA ASP A 243 -7.74 -1.83 -0.73
C ASP A 243 -7.45 -2.51 -2.09
N TYR A 244 -6.38 -2.06 -2.74
CA TYR A 244 -6.01 -2.48 -4.09
C TYR A 244 -4.52 -2.87 -4.11
N PRO A 245 -4.11 -4.08 -4.53
CA PRO A 245 -2.71 -4.37 -4.77
C PRO A 245 -2.32 -3.69 -6.08
N PHE A 246 -1.23 -2.93 -6.05
CA PHE A 246 -0.81 -2.14 -7.19
C PHE A 246 0.66 -2.32 -7.51
N ASP A 247 1.01 -2.06 -8.75
CA ASP A 247 2.39 -2.04 -9.22
C ASP A 247 2.93 -0.62 -9.13
N GLY A 248 3.96 -0.43 -8.30
CA GLY A 248 4.47 0.91 -8.06
C GLY A 248 5.55 1.01 -7.01
N ILE A 249 5.73 2.22 -6.49
CA ILE A 249 6.78 2.60 -5.55
C ILE A 249 6.21 3.16 -4.24
N SER A 250 7.00 3.07 -3.18
CA SER A 250 6.80 3.87 -1.98
C SER A 250 8.15 4.31 -1.42
N LEU A 251 8.16 5.55 -0.94
CA LEU A 251 9.23 6.11 -0.14
C LEU A 251 8.63 6.47 1.21
N GLY A 252 9.25 6.05 2.30
CA GLY A 252 8.75 6.40 3.61
C GLY A 252 9.83 6.66 4.63
N TYR A 253 9.40 7.28 5.71
CA TYR A 253 10.20 7.70 6.84
C TYR A 253 9.49 7.31 8.14
N ALA A 254 10.21 6.64 9.03
CA ALA A 254 9.74 6.23 10.34
C ALA A 254 10.36 7.11 11.42
N TYR A 255 9.60 7.36 12.48
CA TYR A 255 10.02 8.20 13.59
C TYR A 255 9.35 7.74 14.89
N ALA A 256 9.91 8.14 16.03
CA ALA A 256 9.32 7.94 17.34
C ALA A 256 8.98 9.31 17.94
N TRP A 257 7.86 9.38 18.67
CA TRP A 257 7.44 10.63 19.33
C TRP A 257 8.22 10.91 20.62
N GLY A 258 8.97 9.94 21.14
CA GLY A 258 9.66 10.03 22.43
C GLY A 258 8.70 10.06 23.64
N ASN A 259 7.45 9.60 23.46
CA ASN A 259 6.47 9.47 24.53
C ASN A 259 5.61 8.22 24.28
N ASP A 260 5.50 7.37 25.30
CA ASP A 260 4.76 6.10 25.30
C ASP A 260 3.30 6.22 24.85
N MET A 261 2.65 7.36 25.11
CA MET A 261 1.27 7.60 24.71
C MET A 261 1.09 7.54 23.19
N LEU A 262 2.03 8.16 22.45
CA LEU A 262 2.00 8.28 21.00
C LEU A 262 2.82 7.17 20.31
N GLY A 263 3.85 6.65 20.96
CA GLY A 263 4.70 5.58 20.44
C GLY A 263 5.42 5.98 19.16
N THR A 264 5.30 5.15 18.13
CA THR A 264 5.96 5.35 16.84
C THR A 264 4.99 5.91 15.79
N GLY A 265 5.56 6.56 14.79
CA GLY A 265 4.84 7.05 13.61
C GLY A 265 5.64 6.77 12.35
N ARG A 266 4.94 6.81 11.22
CA ARG A 266 5.59 6.73 9.91
C ARG A 266 4.77 7.41 8.84
N ILE A 267 5.44 8.11 7.94
CA ILE A 267 4.84 8.72 6.76
C ILE A 267 5.42 8.08 5.52
N ARG A 268 4.57 7.85 4.52
CA ARG A 268 5.00 7.31 3.23
C ARG A 268 4.25 7.96 2.09
N PHE A 269 5.00 8.27 1.04
CA PHE A 269 4.47 8.54 -0.27
C PHE A 269 4.32 7.22 -1.03
N CYS A 270 3.26 7.09 -1.80
CA CYS A 270 2.99 5.96 -2.67
C CYS A 270 2.63 6.50 -4.06
N TYR A 271 3.12 5.84 -5.09
CA TYR A 271 2.71 6.04 -6.48
C TYR A 271 2.61 4.67 -7.14
N GLY A 272 1.63 4.47 -8.01
CA GLY A 272 1.62 3.30 -8.87
C GLY A 272 0.52 3.33 -9.92
N ARG A 273 0.53 2.30 -10.74
CA ARG A 273 -0.41 2.08 -11.83
C ARG A 273 -1.40 0.99 -11.44
N GLY A 274 -2.68 1.26 -11.63
CA GLY A 274 -3.78 0.32 -11.40
C GLY A 274 -4.30 -0.31 -12.69
N PHE A 275 -4.11 0.36 -13.83
CA PHE A 275 -4.51 -0.09 -15.15
C PHE A 275 -3.61 0.54 -16.23
N GLU A 276 -3.23 -0.29 -17.20
CA GLU A 276 -2.50 0.09 -18.41
C GLU A 276 -3.48 0.01 -19.59
N ASP A 277 -3.63 1.10 -20.33
CA ASP A 277 -4.55 1.16 -21.47
C ASP A 277 -3.96 0.65 -22.79
N GLY A 278 -2.64 0.52 -22.86
CA GLY A 278 -1.92 -0.07 -23.98
C GLY A 278 -1.75 0.86 -25.19
N LEU A 279 -1.41 0.27 -26.33
CA LEU A 279 -1.20 1.04 -27.56
C LEU A 279 -2.54 1.46 -28.16
N GLN A 280 -2.68 2.74 -28.49
CA GLN A 280 -3.90 3.31 -29.07
C GLN A 280 -3.65 3.92 -30.44
N PHE A 281 -4.59 3.73 -31.36
CA PHE A 281 -4.56 4.37 -32.68
C PHE A 281 -5.38 5.66 -32.70
N ASP A 282 -4.94 6.64 -33.49
CA ASP A 282 -5.57 7.97 -33.56
C ASP A 282 -7.00 8.00 -34.09
N ASN A 283 -7.45 6.91 -34.73
CA ASN A 283 -8.81 6.75 -35.23
C ASN A 283 -9.76 6.03 -34.28
N GLU A 284 -9.32 5.65 -33.08
CA GLU A 284 -10.18 5.00 -32.08
C GLU A 284 -11.11 6.02 -31.40
N ALA A 285 -12.43 5.74 -31.41
CA ALA A 285 -13.45 6.64 -30.90
C ALA A 285 -13.58 6.62 -29.36
N ASN A 286 -13.07 5.58 -28.68
CA ASN A 286 -13.20 5.38 -27.22
C ASN A 286 -11.84 5.07 -26.59
N LYS A 287 -10.94 6.06 -26.61
CA LYS A 287 -9.64 5.97 -25.95
C LYS A 287 -9.80 6.00 -24.43
N LEU A 288 -9.29 4.99 -23.76
CA LEU A 288 -9.08 5.06 -22.31
C LEU A 288 -7.76 5.78 -22.04
N ASN A 289 -7.48 6.08 -20.78
CA ASN A 289 -6.16 6.53 -20.34
C ASN A 289 -5.67 5.57 -19.26
N ASP A 290 -4.35 5.45 -19.12
CA ASP A 290 -3.74 4.83 -17.95
C ASP A 290 -4.35 5.35 -16.64
N THR A 291 -4.65 4.41 -15.74
CA THR A 291 -5.12 4.74 -14.39
C THR A 291 -3.98 4.63 -13.41
N ASP A 292 -3.48 5.78 -12.98
CA ASP A 292 -2.45 5.90 -11.97
C ASP A 292 -3.06 6.42 -10.67
N PHE A 293 -2.36 6.22 -9.55
CA PHE A 293 -2.72 6.83 -8.28
C PHE A 293 -1.46 7.26 -7.54
N ALA A 294 -1.62 8.29 -6.73
CA ALA A 294 -0.57 8.80 -5.87
C ALA A 294 -1.16 9.22 -4.53
N GLY A 295 -0.37 9.17 -3.46
CA GLY A 295 -0.85 9.61 -2.16
C GLY A 295 0.14 9.50 -1.03
N PHE A 296 -0.28 10.03 0.11
CA PHE A 296 0.39 9.92 1.39
C PHE A 296 -0.43 9.05 2.34
N SER A 297 0.27 8.16 3.03
CA SER A 297 -0.26 7.42 4.16
C SER A 297 0.57 7.74 5.38
N TRP A 298 -0.07 8.27 6.41
CA TRP A 298 0.57 8.71 7.63
C TRP A 298 -0.01 7.94 8.81
N ASP A 299 0.77 7.00 9.33
CA ASP A 299 0.53 6.43 10.64
C ASP A 299 1.00 7.45 11.68
N VAL A 300 0.08 8.29 12.15
CA VAL A 300 0.38 9.41 13.05
C VAL A 300 0.89 8.88 14.39
N MET A 301 0.21 7.89 14.95
CA MET A 301 0.59 7.25 16.22
C MET A 301 0.29 5.76 16.20
N LYS A 302 1.15 5.00 16.86
CA LYS A 302 0.99 3.57 17.07
C LYS A 302 1.60 3.19 18.41
N SER A 303 0.76 2.84 19.38
CA SER A 303 1.15 2.51 20.76
C SER A 303 0.19 1.48 21.33
N GLY A 304 0.69 0.26 21.60
CA GLY A 304 -0.13 -0.89 21.99
C GLY A 304 -1.27 -1.13 21.01
N HIS A 305 -2.51 -1.12 21.52
CA HIS A 305 -3.74 -1.26 20.71
C HIS A 305 -4.24 0.06 20.09
N ARG A 306 -3.59 1.20 20.37
CA ARG A 306 -3.97 2.50 19.80
C ARG A 306 -3.25 2.72 18.48
N PHE A 307 -4.03 3.14 17.49
CA PHE A 307 -3.53 3.42 16.16
C PHE A 307 -4.35 4.53 15.52
N MET A 308 -3.67 5.56 14.99
CA MET A 308 -4.29 6.63 14.22
C MET A 308 -3.57 6.76 12.89
N ASN A 309 -4.34 6.79 11.81
CA ASN A 309 -3.82 6.90 10.46
C ASN A 309 -4.63 7.90 9.64
N ILE A 310 -3.91 8.66 8.83
CA ILE A 310 -4.44 9.61 7.88
C ILE A 310 -3.99 9.12 6.50
N GLN A 311 -4.92 9.09 5.54
CA GLN A 311 -4.62 8.75 4.16
C GLN A 311 -5.17 9.85 3.26
N VAL A 312 -4.34 10.30 2.33
CA VAL A 312 -4.71 11.24 1.27
C VAL A 312 -4.19 10.65 -0.01
N PHE A 313 -5.06 10.39 -0.98
CA PHE A 313 -4.68 9.83 -2.26
C PHE A 313 -5.58 10.39 -3.36
N GLU A 314 -5.08 10.35 -4.57
CA GLU A 314 -5.77 10.73 -5.79
C GLU A 314 -5.65 9.58 -6.79
N VAL A 315 -6.73 9.32 -7.53
CA VAL A 315 -6.76 8.37 -8.63
C VAL A 315 -6.99 9.17 -9.91
N PHE A 316 -6.05 9.06 -10.83
CA PHE A 316 -6.07 9.77 -12.10
C PHE A 316 -6.74 8.91 -13.16
N ASN A 317 -7.56 9.53 -14.01
CA ASN A 317 -8.22 8.86 -15.15
C ASN A 317 -9.05 7.61 -14.78
N LEU A 318 -9.68 7.62 -13.60
CA LEU A 318 -10.54 6.52 -13.17
C LEU A 318 -11.68 6.30 -14.19
N PHE A 319 -11.74 5.11 -14.77
CA PHE A 319 -12.80 4.71 -15.68
C PHE A 319 -13.98 4.07 -14.94
N ASN A 320 -15.16 4.10 -15.56
CA ASN A 320 -16.37 3.55 -14.96
C ASN A 320 -16.37 2.01 -15.06
N TYR A 321 -16.39 1.42 -16.25
CA TYR A 321 -16.40 -0.03 -16.42
C TYR A 321 -15.35 -0.44 -17.45
N PRO A 322 -14.39 -1.31 -17.12
CA PRO A 322 -13.44 -1.78 -18.12
C PRO A 322 -14.19 -2.70 -19.08
N ASN A 323 -14.28 -2.30 -20.34
CA ASN A 323 -14.84 -3.16 -21.38
C ASN A 323 -13.77 -4.17 -21.81
N PHE A 324 -13.58 -5.24 -21.04
CA PHE A 324 -12.84 -6.40 -21.51
C PHE A 324 -13.72 -7.15 -22.51
N GLN A 325 -13.90 -6.60 -23.72
CA GLN A 325 -14.32 -7.43 -24.84
C GLN A 325 -13.13 -8.35 -25.14
N SER A 326 -13.24 -9.58 -24.69
CA SER A 326 -12.52 -10.67 -25.34
C SER A 326 -13.12 -10.80 -26.73
N ASP A 327 -12.37 -10.40 -27.75
CA ASP A 327 -12.53 -11.03 -29.06
C ASP A 327 -12.26 -12.54 -28.94
#